data_AF-A0A349B603-F1
#
_entry.id   AF-A0A349B603-F1
#
_cell.length_a   1.000
_cell.length_b   1.000
_cell.length_c   1.000
_cell.angle_alpha   90.00
_cell.angle_beta   90.00
_cell.angle_gamma   90.00
#
_symmetry.space_group_name_H-M   'P 1'
#
loop_
_entity.id
_entity.type
_entity.pdbx_description
1 polymer ?
#
loop_
_entity_poly.entity_id
_entity_poly.type
_entity_poly.pdbx_seq_one_letter_code
_entity_poly.pdbx_strand_id
1 'polypeptide(L)'
;RTRQPAAEVAERFAQYEAAKAKRHVVDFDDLLAACAAAIEGDPGFAAAQRWRFRHLFVDEFQDVNPLQFRLLEAWRGDRWDVFVVGDTHQSIYGWNGADPGLLDELGRRWPALETIHLDRTHRSTPQITAAAASVIAAAGLPDRHP
;
A
#
# COMPACT_ATOMS: atom_id res chain seq x y z
N ARG A 1 3.53 15.92 24.65
CA ARG A 1 2.83 14.61 24.63
C ARG A 1 3.72 13.60 25.32
N THR A 2 3.35 13.14 26.51
CA THR A 2 4.07 12.10 27.26
C THR A 2 3.91 10.79 26.51
N ARG A 3 4.98 10.27 25.91
CA ARG A 3 4.97 8.93 25.30
C ARG A 3 4.82 7.91 26.43
N GLN A 4 3.83 7.03 26.34
CA GLN A 4 3.72 5.90 27.27
C GLN A 4 4.88 4.91 27.01
N PRO A 5 5.35 4.18 28.04
CA PRO A 5 6.32 3.11 27.85
C PRO A 5 5.82 2.06 26.86
N ALA A 6 6.69 1.56 25.99
CA ALA A 6 6.31 0.58 24.97
C ALA A 6 5.70 -0.70 25.55
N ALA A 7 6.19 -1.14 26.72
CA ALA A 7 5.65 -2.31 27.42
C ALA A 7 4.19 -2.11 27.86
N GLU A 8 3.83 -0.92 28.34
CA GLU A 8 2.45 -0.61 28.76
C GLU A 8 1.51 -0.57 27.55
N VAL A 9 1.96 -0.01 26.42
CA VAL A 9 1.20 -0.02 25.16
C VAL A 9 0.98 -1.44 24.66
N ALA A 10 2.02 -2.28 24.69
CA ALA A 10 1.95 -3.68 24.27
C ALA A 10 0.98 -4.49 25.16
N GLU A 11 1.02 -4.29 26.47
CA GLU A 11 0.09 -4.95 27.40
C GLU A 11 -1.37 -4.58 27.12
N ARG A 12 -1.65 -3.28 26.94
CA ARG A 12 -2.99 -2.80 26.60
C ARG A 12 -3.46 -3.30 25.23
N PHE A 13 -2.56 -3.36 24.26
CA PHE A 13 -2.86 -3.92 22.95
C PHE A 13 -3.22 -5.41 23.05
N ALA A 14 -2.48 -6.20 23.83
CA ALA A 14 -2.83 -7.61 24.07
C ALA A 14 -4.21 -7.78 24.74
N GLN A 15 -4.55 -6.90 25.69
CA GLN A 15 -5.88 -6.88 26.31
C GLN A 15 -6.99 -6.51 25.32
N TYR A 16 -6.71 -5.57 24.41
CA TYR A 16 -7.61 -5.19 23.32
C TYR A 16 -7.87 -6.36 22.37
N GLU A 17 -6.82 -7.03 21.91
CA GLU A 17 -6.92 -8.23 21.07
C GLU A 17 -7.73 -9.34 21.75
N ALA A 18 -7.46 -9.63 23.03
CA ALA A 18 -8.22 -10.61 23.80
C ALA A 18 -9.71 -10.23 23.93
N ALA A 19 -10.02 -8.95 24.10
CA ALA A 19 -11.39 -8.46 24.17
C ALA A 19 -12.11 -8.56 22.82
N LYS A 20 -11.45 -8.26 21.70
CA LYS A 20 -11.98 -8.48 20.34
C LYS A 20 -12.31 -9.96 20.13
N ALA A 21 -11.36 -10.83 20.41
CA ALA A 21 -11.51 -12.28 20.24
C ALA A 21 -12.68 -12.84 21.05
N LYS A 22 -12.82 -12.46 22.33
CA LYS A 22 -13.92 -12.90 23.19
C LYS A 22 -15.30 -12.48 22.66
N ARG A 23 -15.37 -11.37 21.92
CA ARG A 23 -16.62 -10.84 21.37
C ARG A 23 -16.89 -11.28 19.93
N HIS A 24 -15.97 -12.03 19.31
CA HIS A 24 -16.03 -12.42 17.90
C HIS A 24 -16.20 -11.21 16.96
N VAL A 25 -15.48 -10.13 17.24
CA VAL A 25 -15.45 -8.92 16.40
C VAL A 25 -14.06 -8.73 15.81
N VAL A 26 -14.02 -8.05 14.67
CA VAL A 26 -12.81 -7.68 13.93
C VAL A 26 -12.82 -6.17 13.69
N ASP A 27 -11.65 -5.56 13.69
CA ASP A 27 -11.44 -4.20 13.19
C ASP A 27 -10.99 -4.19 11.72
N PHE A 28 -10.63 -3.02 11.20
CA PHE A 28 -10.24 -2.89 9.80
C PHE A 28 -8.91 -3.58 9.45
N ASP A 29 -7.94 -3.57 10.35
CA ASP A 29 -6.64 -4.20 10.12
C ASP A 29 -6.77 -5.72 10.21
N ASP A 30 -7.61 -6.21 11.12
CA ASP A 30 -7.96 -7.62 11.22
C ASP A 30 -8.54 -8.18 9.92
N LEU A 31 -9.39 -7.41 9.22
CA LEU A 31 -9.96 -7.84 7.94
C LEU A 31 -8.87 -8.12 6.91
N LEU A 32 -7.91 -7.20 6.77
CA LEU A 32 -6.81 -7.34 5.81
C LEU A 32 -5.89 -8.51 6.20
N ALA A 33 -5.53 -8.61 7.48
CA ALA A 33 -4.68 -9.66 8.01
C ALA A 33 -5.32 -11.05 7.88
N ALA A 34 -6.61 -11.17 8.20
CA ALA A 34 -7.35 -12.42 8.08
C ALA A 34 -7.51 -12.85 6.62
N CYS A 35 -7.80 -11.91 5.71
CA CYS A 35 -7.86 -12.22 4.28
C CYS A 35 -6.51 -12.70 3.73
N ALA A 36 -5.42 -12.02 4.07
CA ALA A 36 -4.08 -12.42 3.65
C ALA A 36 -3.75 -13.82 4.18
N ALA A 37 -3.96 -14.06 5.49
CA ALA A 37 -3.71 -15.35 6.11
C ALA A 37 -4.57 -16.48 5.52
N ALA A 38 -5.84 -16.22 5.18
CA ALA A 38 -6.71 -17.22 4.56
C ALA A 38 -6.22 -17.62 3.16
N ILE A 39 -5.75 -16.66 2.35
CA ILE A 39 -5.21 -16.93 1.01
C ILE A 39 -3.86 -17.65 1.10
N GLU A 40 -3.01 -17.28 2.06
CA GLU A 40 -1.70 -17.90 2.24
C GLU A 40 -1.82 -19.32 2.82
N GLY A 41 -2.79 -19.56 3.70
CA GLY A 41 -2.92 -20.80 4.47
C GLY A 41 -3.78 -21.90 3.82
N ASP A 42 -4.65 -21.57 2.88
CA ASP A 42 -5.53 -22.53 2.20
C ASP A 42 -5.34 -22.47 0.67
N PRO A 43 -4.64 -23.45 0.06
CA PRO A 43 -4.41 -23.49 -1.38
C PRO A 43 -5.70 -23.56 -2.21
N GLY A 44 -6.76 -24.19 -1.70
CA GLY A 44 -8.06 -24.28 -2.37
C GLY A 44 -8.76 -22.92 -2.39
N PHE A 45 -8.77 -22.23 -1.25
CA PHE A 45 -9.27 -20.87 -1.18
C PHE A 45 -8.44 -19.92 -2.04
N ALA A 46 -7.11 -20.02 -2.01
CA ALA A 46 -6.20 -19.24 -2.84
C ALA A 46 -6.50 -19.42 -4.33
N ALA A 47 -6.67 -20.66 -4.79
CA ALA A 47 -7.00 -20.96 -6.17
C ALA A 47 -8.37 -20.37 -6.56
N ALA A 48 -9.38 -20.45 -5.69
CA ALA A 48 -10.68 -19.86 -5.93
C ALA A 48 -10.62 -18.32 -6.01
N GLN A 49 -9.89 -17.66 -5.11
CA GLN A 49 -9.72 -16.21 -5.13
C GLN A 49 -8.95 -15.76 -6.37
N ARG A 50 -7.87 -16.46 -6.71
CA ARG A 50 -7.05 -16.17 -7.90
C ARG A 50 -7.85 -16.39 -9.19
N TRP A 51 -8.67 -17.44 -9.25
CA TRP A 51 -9.55 -17.67 -10.40
C TRP A 51 -10.60 -16.56 -10.54
N ARG A 52 -11.20 -16.12 -9.42
CA ARG A 52 -12.20 -15.05 -9.40
C ARG A 52 -11.61 -13.68 -9.76
N PHE A 53 -10.47 -13.34 -9.18
CA PHE A 53 -9.77 -12.07 -9.38
C PHE A 53 -8.51 -12.32 -10.19
N ARG A 54 -8.68 -12.33 -11.51
CA ARG A 54 -7.58 -12.61 -12.44
C ARG A 54 -6.65 -11.42 -12.64
N HIS A 55 -7.23 -10.27 -12.95
CA HIS A 55 -6.48 -9.03 -13.22
C HIS A 55 -6.70 -8.07 -12.06
N LEU A 56 -5.60 -7.64 -11.44
CA LEU A 56 -5.62 -6.74 -10.30
C LEU A 56 -5.25 -5.33 -10.78
N PHE A 57 -6.07 -4.34 -10.43
CA PHE A 57 -5.81 -2.94 -10.67
C PHE A 57 -5.74 -2.23 -9.33
N VAL A 58 -4.60 -1.60 -9.04
CA VAL A 58 -4.38 -0.90 -7.78
C VAL A 58 -4.05 0.55 -8.08
N ASP A 59 -4.96 1.45 -7.70
CA ASP A 59 -4.76 2.90 -7.80
C ASP A 59 -4.12 3.42 -6.50
N GLU A 60 -3.57 4.63 -6.55
CA GLU A 60 -2.97 5.33 -5.40
C GLU A 60 -1.94 4.49 -4.63
N PHE A 61 -1.09 3.75 -5.35
CA PHE A 61 -0.16 2.78 -4.76
C PHE A 61 0.84 3.40 -3.79
N GLN A 62 1.12 4.71 -3.91
CA GLN A 62 1.98 5.44 -2.99
C GLN A 62 1.45 5.44 -1.54
N ASP A 63 0.14 5.24 -1.34
CA ASP A 63 -0.51 5.26 -0.02
C ASP A 63 -0.71 3.85 0.56
N VAL A 64 -0.21 2.82 -0.12
CA VAL A 64 -0.29 1.43 0.33
C VAL A 64 0.59 1.21 1.56
N ASN A 65 0.06 0.51 2.56
CA ASN A 65 0.83 0.08 3.72
C ASN A 65 1.33 -1.39 3.57
N PRO A 66 2.28 -1.84 4.40
CA PRO A 66 2.82 -3.21 4.29
C PRO A 66 1.78 -4.33 4.42
N LEU A 67 0.70 -4.13 5.19
CA LEU A 67 -0.36 -5.13 5.36
C LEU A 67 -1.22 -5.26 4.09
N GLN A 68 -1.58 -4.14 3.48
CA GLN A 68 -2.27 -4.10 2.19
C GLN A 68 -1.41 -4.70 1.08
N PHE A 69 -0.11 -4.40 1.07
CA PHE A 69 0.83 -4.99 0.12
C PHE A 69 0.95 -6.51 0.28
N ARG A 70 1.00 -7.02 1.52
CA ARG A 70 0.98 -8.46 1.79
C ARG A 70 -0.29 -9.12 1.23
N LEU A 71 -1.46 -8.51 1.44
CA LEU A 71 -2.71 -9.02 0.90
C LEU A 71 -2.70 -9.04 -0.64
N LEU A 72 -2.18 -7.99 -1.27
CA LEU A 72 -2.01 -7.93 -2.72
C LEU A 72 -1.10 -9.04 -3.24
N GLU A 73 0.05 -9.27 -2.60
CA GLU A 73 0.97 -10.36 -2.96
C GLU A 73 0.30 -11.73 -2.81
N ALA A 74 -0.50 -11.95 -1.76
CA ALA A 74 -1.25 -13.19 -1.57
C ALA A 74 -2.25 -13.43 -2.72
N TRP A 75 -3.02 -12.40 -3.11
CA TRP A 75 -3.95 -12.45 -4.25
C TRP A 75 -3.25 -12.62 -5.60
N ARG A 76 -2.10 -11.97 -5.79
CA ARG A 76 -1.30 -12.09 -7.00
C ARG A 76 -0.76 -13.51 -7.14
N GLY A 77 -0.18 -14.05 -6.07
CA GLY A 77 0.60 -15.28 -6.11
C GLY A 77 1.76 -15.13 -7.12
N ASP A 78 1.98 -16.16 -7.92
CA ASP A 78 3.05 -16.16 -8.94
C ASP A 78 2.65 -15.49 -10.27
N ARG A 79 1.48 -14.84 -10.32
CA ARG A 79 0.96 -14.24 -11.56
C ARG A 79 1.51 -12.83 -11.76
N TRP A 80 1.54 -12.40 -13.02
CA TRP A 80 1.96 -11.05 -13.43
C TRP A 80 0.77 -10.18 -13.86
N ASP A 81 -0.46 -10.65 -13.67
CA ASP A 81 -1.70 -9.95 -14.01
C ASP A 81 -2.03 -8.85 -12.97
N VAL A 82 -1.12 -7.90 -12.77
CA VAL A 82 -1.28 -6.75 -11.88
C VAL A 82 -0.90 -5.46 -12.61
N PHE A 83 -1.74 -4.44 -12.46
CA PHE A 83 -1.51 -3.09 -12.94
C PHE A 83 -1.62 -2.14 -11.76
N VAL A 84 -0.59 -1.32 -11.56
CA VAL A 84 -0.53 -0.37 -10.45
C VAL A 84 -0.35 1.04 -10.98
N VAL A 85 -0.97 2.01 -10.32
CA VAL A 85 -0.81 3.43 -10.57
C VAL A 85 -0.44 4.10 -9.26
N GLY A 86 0.53 5.01 -9.31
CA GLY A 86 0.85 5.83 -8.15
C GLY A 86 1.88 6.90 -8.44
N ASP A 87 1.96 7.87 -7.54
CA ASP A 87 2.91 8.97 -7.56
C ASP A 87 3.45 9.21 -6.15
N THR A 88 4.74 8.91 -5.94
CA THR A 88 5.38 9.09 -4.63
C THR A 88 5.38 10.54 -4.14
N HIS A 89 5.33 11.55 -5.02
CA HIS A 89 5.25 12.96 -4.60
C HIS A 89 3.87 13.30 -4.00
N GLN A 90 2.87 12.44 -4.17
CA GLN A 90 1.52 12.60 -3.64
C GLN A 90 1.26 11.78 -2.36
N SER A 91 2.25 11.03 -1.86
CA SER A 91 2.10 10.26 -0.61
C SER A 91 1.97 11.19 0.59
N ILE A 92 0.76 11.27 1.15
CA ILE A 92 0.44 12.09 2.34
C ILE A 92 -0.07 11.27 3.53
N TYR A 93 -0.23 9.95 3.37
CA TYR A 93 -0.79 9.06 4.38
C TYR A 93 0.25 8.33 5.25
N GLY A 94 1.51 8.80 5.29
CA GLY A 94 2.57 8.17 6.11
C GLY A 94 2.25 8.10 7.61
N TRP A 95 1.39 9.00 8.12
CA TRP A 95 0.90 8.95 9.51
C TRP A 95 0.01 7.73 9.81
N ASN A 96 -0.59 7.12 8.78
CA ASN A 96 -1.43 5.93 8.85
C ASN A 96 -0.68 4.65 8.39
N GLY A 97 0.66 4.72 8.32
CA GLY A 97 1.50 3.58 7.96
C GLY A 97 1.67 3.32 6.46
N ALA A 98 1.20 4.23 5.59
CA ALA A 98 1.53 4.18 4.17
C ALA A 98 3.06 4.24 3.97
N ASP A 99 3.56 3.44 3.05
CA ASP A 99 4.98 3.37 2.71
C ASP A 99 5.17 3.57 1.19
N PRO A 100 5.46 4.80 0.73
CA PRO A 100 5.72 5.07 -0.68
C PRO A 100 6.96 4.34 -1.21
N GLY A 101 7.86 3.88 -0.33
CA GLY A 101 8.99 3.03 -0.72
C GLY A 101 8.57 1.68 -1.31
N LEU A 102 7.35 1.22 -1.01
CA LEU A 102 6.79 0.03 -1.66
C LEU A 102 6.63 0.22 -3.17
N LEU A 103 6.20 1.42 -3.61
CA LEU A 103 6.10 1.78 -5.03
C LEU A 103 7.48 1.83 -5.69
N ASP A 104 8.45 2.48 -5.04
CA ASP A 104 9.82 2.64 -5.55
C ASP A 104 10.53 1.30 -5.78
N GLU A 105 10.26 0.35 -4.90
CA GLU A 105 10.90 -0.95 -4.92
C GLU A 105 10.18 -1.97 -5.83
N LEU A 106 9.06 -1.61 -6.47
CA LEU A 106 8.31 -2.53 -7.32
C LEU A 106 9.16 -3.09 -8.46
N GLY A 107 9.97 -2.26 -9.14
CA GLY A 107 10.85 -2.75 -10.21
C GLY A 107 11.86 -3.80 -9.74
N ARG A 108 12.27 -3.75 -8.47
CA ARG A 108 13.13 -4.77 -7.84
C ARG A 108 12.34 -6.01 -7.43
N ARG A 109 11.12 -5.84 -6.91
CA ARG A 109 10.27 -6.95 -6.43
C ARG A 109 9.62 -7.71 -7.58
N TRP A 110 9.29 -7.02 -8.67
CA TRP A 110 8.60 -7.51 -9.85
C TRP A 110 9.48 -7.23 -11.08
N PRO A 111 10.50 -8.06 -11.38
CA PRO A 111 11.47 -7.78 -12.45
C PRO A 111 10.89 -7.73 -13.86
N ALA A 112 9.70 -8.29 -14.07
CA ALA A 112 8.96 -8.25 -15.34
C ALA A 112 8.01 -7.04 -15.45
N LEU A 113 8.03 -6.11 -14.48
CA LEU A 113 7.20 -4.92 -14.49
C LEU A 113 7.58 -3.99 -15.65
N GLU A 114 6.60 -3.65 -16.47
CA GLU A 114 6.71 -2.56 -17.42
C GLU A 114 6.29 -1.25 -16.74
N THR A 115 7.14 -0.23 -16.81
CA THR A 115 6.86 1.10 -16.24
C THR A 115 6.54 2.09 -17.34
N ILE A 116 5.39 2.75 -17.24
CA ILE A 116 4.95 3.82 -18.14
C ILE A 116 4.87 5.12 -17.35
N HIS A 117 5.57 6.16 -17.82
CA HIS A 117 5.53 7.50 -17.23
C HIS A 117 4.48 8.37 -17.92
N LEU A 118 3.69 9.11 -17.12
CA LEU A 118 2.65 10.01 -17.60
C LEU A 118 3.02 11.47 -17.25
N ASP A 119 3.89 12.07 -18.06
CA ASP A 119 4.46 13.41 -17.75
C ASP A 119 3.58 14.58 -18.20
N ARG A 120 2.45 14.30 -18.87
CA ARG A 120 1.54 15.34 -19.35
C ARG A 120 0.33 15.49 -18.43
N THR A 121 0.25 16.64 -17.78
CA THR A 121 -0.98 17.04 -17.08
C THR A 121 -2.06 17.49 -18.07
N HIS A 122 -3.28 16.99 -17.86
CA HIS A 122 -4.48 17.43 -18.56
C HIS A 122 -5.43 18.22 -17.64
N ARG A 123 -5.06 18.42 -16.38
CA ARG A 123 -5.88 19.08 -15.36
C ARG A 123 -5.56 20.56 -15.19
N SER A 124 -4.26 20.89 -15.20
CA SER A 124 -3.76 22.19 -14.75
C SER A 124 -3.08 22.96 -15.87
N THR A 125 -3.11 24.30 -15.80
CA THR A 125 -2.40 25.16 -16.74
C THR A 125 -0.89 25.11 -16.49
N PRO A 126 -0.06 25.50 -17.48
CA PRO A 126 1.40 25.54 -17.29
C PRO A 126 1.87 26.38 -16.09
N GLN A 127 1.15 27.45 -15.74
CA GLN A 127 1.48 28.31 -14.59
C GLN A 127 1.30 27.57 -13.26
N ILE A 128 0.22 26.80 -13.11
CA ILE A 128 -0.06 26.01 -11.90
C ILE A 128 0.97 24.87 -11.79
N THR A 129 1.24 24.17 -12.89
CA THR A 129 2.24 23.09 -12.90
C THR A 129 3.64 23.61 -12.57
N ALA A 130 4.03 24.77 -13.10
CA ALA A 130 5.31 25.39 -12.78
C ALA A 130 5.43 25.77 -11.29
N ALA A 131 4.36 26.28 -10.69
CA ALA A 131 4.32 26.56 -9.25
C ALA A 131 4.40 25.27 -8.40
N ALA A 132 3.73 24.18 -8.81
CA ALA A 132 3.84 22.91 -8.11
C ALA A 132 5.26 22.32 -8.19
N ALA A 133 5.85 22.32 -9.40
CA ALA A 133 7.20 21.82 -9.62
C ALA A 133 8.26 22.57 -8.80
N SER A 134 8.14 23.90 -8.66
CA SER A 134 9.08 24.69 -7.87
C SER A 134 9.03 24.35 -6.37
N VAL A 135 7.85 24.03 -5.84
CA VAL A 135 7.68 23.59 -4.45
C VAL A 135 8.29 22.21 -4.23
N ILE A 136 8.07 21.27 -5.15
CA ILE A 136 8.65 19.91 -5.07
C ILE A 136 10.18 19.97 -5.12
N ALA A 137 10.74 20.76 -6.04
CA ALA A 137 12.19 20.95 -6.17
C ALA A 137 12.80 21.56 -4.89
N ALA A 138 12.13 22.56 -4.30
CA ALA A 138 12.57 23.18 -3.04
C ALA A 138 12.53 22.22 -1.84
N ALA A 139 11.66 21.21 -1.87
CA ALA A 139 11.57 20.18 -0.83
C ALA A 139 12.71 19.14 -0.92
N GLY A 140 13.57 19.20 -1.95
CA GLY A 140 14.67 18.26 -2.15
C GLY A 140 14.20 16.85 -2.53
N LEU A 141 12.95 16.72 -3.00
CA LEU A 141 12.47 15.47 -3.57
C LEU A 141 13.14 15.26 -4.92
N PRO A 142 13.60 14.03 -5.24
CA PRO A 142 14.24 13.75 -6.51
C PRO A 142 13.29 14.11 -7.65
N ASP A 143 13.84 14.78 -8.67
CA ASP A 143 13.13 15.04 -9.91
C ASP A 143 12.98 13.70 -10.64
N ARG A 144 11.74 13.26 -10.80
CA ARG A 144 11.41 11.98 -11.45
C ARG A 144 10.89 12.17 -12.86
N HIS A 145 10.87 13.42 -13.34
CA HIS A 145 10.66 13.76 -14.74
C HIS A 145 12.03 13.81 -15.45
N PRO A 146 12.22 13.07 -16.56
CA PRO A 146 13.36 13.26 -17.43
C PRO A 146 13.31 14.59 -18.22
#